data_AF-X0QMM5-F1
#
_entry.id   AF-X0QMM5-F1
#
_cell.length_a   1.000
_cell.length_b   1.000
_cell.length_c   1.000
_cell.angle_alpha   90.00
_cell.angle_beta   90.00
_cell.angle_gamma   90.00
#
_symmetry.space_group_name_H-M   'P 1'
#
loop_
_entity.id
_entity.type
_entity.pdbx_description
1 polymer ?
#
loop_
_entity_poly.entity_id
_entity_poly.type
_entity_poly.pdbx_seq_one_letter_code
_entity_poly.pdbx_strand_id
1 'polypeptide(L)'
;MYYALTKAQQAETVETAIEHILEFYIPVLKLIEENWRERTEDFRVLKNLATEHTSLDSFLENLALDPPNDSVAVMGNSDNGQDSSNDKVTISTIHSAKGLEWPVVFVNSLVDGITPHHRSLDDFEALEEERKLFYVACSRAKTQLYLTAPNYFSSYSGYFDKPSRFIAELSADEVTVETTRRTMIEDDDPIWW
;
A
#
# COMPACT_ATOMS: atom_id res chain seq x y z
N MET A 1 -13.10 -29.87 4.35
CA MET A 1 -11.83 -29.74 5.09
C MET A 1 -10.99 -31.02 5.01
N TYR A 2 -11.39 -32.13 5.66
CA TYR A 2 -10.60 -33.38 5.66
C TYR A 2 -10.18 -33.84 4.25
N TYR A 3 -11.13 -33.92 3.32
CA TYR A 3 -10.87 -34.29 1.92
C TYR A 3 -9.86 -33.38 1.21
N ALA A 4 -9.92 -32.07 1.46
CA ALA A 4 -9.00 -31.10 0.86
C ALA A 4 -7.58 -31.25 1.42
N LEU A 5 -7.45 -31.49 2.73
CA LEU A 5 -6.16 -31.73 3.37
C LEU A 5 -5.51 -33.04 2.90
N THR A 6 -6.30 -34.11 2.72
CA THR A 6 -5.78 -35.38 2.18
C THR A 6 -5.28 -35.22 0.75
N LYS A 7 -6.00 -34.48 -0.10
CA LYS A 7 -5.54 -34.16 -1.45
C LYS A 7 -4.27 -33.32 -1.45
N ALA A 8 -4.24 -32.27 -0.62
CA ALA A 8 -3.06 -31.41 -0.52
C ALA A 8 -1.82 -32.16 -0.02
N GLN A 9 -1.97 -33.11 0.90
CA GLN A 9 -0.88 -33.95 1.38
C GLN A 9 -0.34 -34.92 0.31
N GLN A 10 -1.19 -35.31 -0.65
CA GLN A 10 -0.83 -36.21 -1.75
C GLN A 10 -0.34 -35.47 -3.00
N ALA A 11 -0.32 -34.14 -2.96
CA ALA A 11 0.13 -33.32 -4.07
C ALA A 11 1.63 -33.48 -4.33
N GLU A 12 2.02 -33.55 -5.60
CA GLU A 12 3.43 -33.65 -6.01
C GLU A 12 4.17 -32.31 -5.93
N THR A 13 3.45 -31.19 -6.00
CA THR A 13 4.01 -29.83 -5.95
C THR A 13 3.32 -28.99 -4.89
N VAL A 14 4.03 -27.98 -4.38
CA VAL A 14 3.49 -26.99 -3.43
C VAL A 14 2.31 -26.23 -4.05
N GLU A 15 2.41 -25.89 -5.34
CA GLU A 15 1.33 -25.28 -6.11
C GLU A 15 0.05 -26.11 -6.05
N THR A 16 0.13 -27.40 -6.40
CA THR A 16 -1.05 -28.30 -6.42
C THR A 16 -1.63 -28.48 -5.01
N ALA A 17 -0.78 -28.50 -3.98
CA ALA A 17 -1.23 -28.55 -2.60
C ALA A 17 -2.06 -27.29 -2.22
N ILE A 18 -1.57 -26.11 -2.60
CA ILE A 18 -2.26 -24.83 -2.37
C ILE A 18 -3.56 -24.76 -3.17
N GLU A 19 -3.58 -25.21 -4.43
CA GLU A 19 -4.80 -25.26 -5.24
C GLU A 19 -5.93 -26.03 -4.54
N HIS A 20 -5.64 -27.24 -4.03
CA HIS A 20 -6.63 -28.04 -3.31
C HIS A 20 -7.14 -27.37 -2.03
N ILE A 21 -6.29 -26.60 -1.35
CA ILE A 21 -6.70 -25.83 -0.17
C ILE A 21 -7.58 -24.65 -0.60
N LEU A 22 -7.22 -23.91 -1.65
CA LEU A 22 -7.96 -22.76 -2.15
C LEU A 22 -9.33 -23.15 -2.73
N GLU A 23 -9.43 -24.28 -3.43
CA GLU A 23 -10.71 -24.84 -3.89
C GLU A 23 -11.71 -25.02 -2.74
N PHE A 24 -11.21 -25.44 -1.57
CA PHE A 24 -12.02 -25.58 -0.36
C PHE A 24 -12.27 -24.24 0.33
N TYR A 25 -11.28 -23.35 0.39
CA TYR A 25 -11.33 -22.12 1.18
C TYR A 25 -12.11 -20.98 0.50
N ILE A 26 -12.02 -20.82 -0.82
CA ILE A 26 -12.68 -19.72 -1.56
C ILE A 26 -14.20 -19.67 -1.30
N PRO A 27 -14.96 -20.79 -1.34
CA PRO A 27 -16.37 -20.78 -0.99
C PRO A 27 -16.65 -20.32 0.45
N VAL A 28 -15.76 -20.65 1.40
CA VAL A 28 -15.89 -20.22 2.79
C VAL A 28 -15.62 -18.72 2.89
N LEU A 29 -14.53 -18.23 2.28
CA LEU A 29 -14.16 -16.82 2.27
C LEU A 29 -15.30 -15.91 1.80
N LYS A 30 -16.00 -16.31 0.73
CA LYS A 30 -17.18 -15.59 0.19
C LYS A 30 -18.33 -15.43 1.19
N LEU A 31 -18.41 -16.30 2.21
CA LEU A 31 -19.46 -16.27 3.23
C LEU A 31 -19.08 -15.44 4.46
N ILE A 32 -17.77 -15.29 4.72
CA ILE A 32 -17.27 -14.68 5.96
C ILE A 32 -16.74 -13.25 5.77
N GLU A 33 -16.28 -12.89 4.57
CA GLU A 33 -15.64 -11.60 4.29
C GLU A 33 -16.43 -10.78 3.25
N GLU A 34 -16.69 -9.52 3.55
CA GLU A 34 -17.35 -8.58 2.62
C GLU A 34 -16.44 -8.27 1.41
N ASN A 35 -15.14 -8.12 1.65
CA ASN A 35 -14.13 -7.79 0.63
C ASN A 35 -13.46 -9.04 0.02
N TRP A 36 -14.20 -10.16 -0.06
CA TRP A 36 -13.63 -11.45 -0.53
C TRP A 36 -12.99 -11.36 -1.93
N ARG A 37 -13.48 -10.46 -2.81
CA ARG A 37 -12.97 -10.28 -4.18
C ARG A 37 -11.53 -9.82 -4.20
N GLU A 38 -11.21 -8.79 -3.40
CA GLU A 38 -9.85 -8.25 -3.28
C GLU A 38 -8.93 -9.31 -2.65
N ARG A 39 -9.42 -9.99 -1.60
CA ARG A 39 -8.67 -11.07 -0.94
C ARG A 39 -8.36 -12.26 -1.84
N THR A 40 -9.18 -12.53 -2.86
CA THR A 40 -8.85 -13.58 -3.85
C THR A 40 -7.66 -13.22 -4.73
N GLU A 41 -7.35 -11.94 -4.95
CA GLU A 41 -6.17 -11.54 -5.71
C GLU A 41 -4.88 -11.85 -4.95
N ASP A 42 -4.88 -11.74 -3.61
CA ASP A 42 -3.74 -12.15 -2.77
C ASP A 42 -3.37 -13.63 -2.97
N PHE A 43 -4.37 -14.51 -3.22
CA PHE A 43 -4.11 -15.92 -3.48
C PHE A 43 -3.46 -16.18 -4.83
N ARG A 44 -3.63 -15.28 -5.79
CA ARG A 44 -2.91 -15.36 -7.07
C ARG A 44 -1.41 -15.17 -6.84
N VAL A 45 -1.03 -14.20 -6.01
CA VAL A 45 0.36 -13.97 -5.61
C VAL A 45 0.90 -15.19 -4.87
N LEU A 46 0.12 -15.70 -3.89
CA LEU A 46 0.50 -16.90 -3.13
C LEU A 46 0.76 -18.12 -4.03
N LYS A 47 -0.11 -18.33 -5.03
CA LYS A 47 0.04 -19.43 -5.99
C LYS A 47 1.29 -19.25 -6.85
N ASN A 48 1.53 -18.05 -7.37
CA ASN A 48 2.71 -17.77 -8.18
C ASN A 48 4.00 -18.02 -7.39
N LEU A 49 4.10 -17.51 -6.17
CA LEU A 49 5.25 -17.76 -5.29
C LEU A 49 5.47 -19.27 -5.09
N ALA A 50 4.40 -20.03 -4.88
CA ALA A 50 4.51 -21.48 -4.69
C ALA A 50 5.06 -22.24 -5.90
N THR A 51 4.97 -21.70 -7.12
CA THR A 51 5.58 -22.33 -8.31
C THR A 51 7.10 -22.30 -8.28
N GLU A 52 7.69 -21.34 -7.57
CA GLU A 52 9.14 -21.17 -7.47
C GLU A 52 9.79 -22.11 -6.45
N HIS A 53 8.99 -22.82 -5.65
CA HIS A 53 9.45 -23.67 -4.56
C HIS A 53 9.15 -25.16 -4.78
N THR A 54 10.17 -25.99 -4.56
CA THR A 54 10.10 -27.45 -4.72
C THR A 54 9.61 -28.19 -3.47
N SER A 55 9.62 -27.53 -2.30
CA SER A 55 9.15 -28.11 -1.04
C SER A 55 8.33 -27.10 -0.24
N LEU A 56 7.39 -27.62 0.55
CA LEU A 56 6.54 -26.80 1.41
C LEU A 56 7.35 -26.03 2.45
N ASP A 57 8.38 -26.66 3.02
CA ASP A 57 9.25 -26.01 4.01
C ASP A 57 9.98 -24.80 3.41
N SER A 58 10.55 -24.94 2.19
CA SER A 58 11.22 -23.83 1.50
C SER A 58 10.26 -22.69 1.17
N PHE A 59 9.04 -23.02 0.77
CA PHE A 59 7.99 -22.03 0.53
C PHE A 59 7.62 -21.27 1.81
N LEU A 60 7.38 -21.98 2.92
CA LEU A 60 7.00 -21.38 4.19
C LEU A 60 8.12 -20.53 4.80
N GLU A 61 9.38 -20.95 4.66
CA GLU A 61 10.53 -20.14 5.06
C GLU A 61 10.60 -18.82 4.29
N ASN A 62 10.48 -18.83 2.96
CA ASN A 62 10.51 -17.62 2.16
C ASN A 62 9.29 -16.71 2.44
N LEU A 63 8.10 -17.29 2.56
CA LEU A 63 6.89 -16.53 2.89
C LEU A 63 6.97 -15.86 4.27
N ALA A 64 7.65 -16.49 5.24
CA ALA A 64 7.86 -15.93 6.57
C ALA A 64 8.93 -14.83 6.59
N LEU A 65 9.95 -14.92 5.73
CA LEU A 65 11.03 -13.95 5.63
C LEU A 65 10.65 -12.71 4.83
N ASP A 66 9.94 -12.90 3.72
CA ASP A 66 9.50 -11.83 2.82
C ASP A 66 8.02 -12.02 2.46
N PRO A 67 7.10 -11.67 3.39
CA PRO A 67 5.67 -11.77 3.12
C PRO A 67 5.32 -10.84 1.97
N PRO A 68 4.41 -11.22 1.05
CA PRO A 68 4.01 -10.43 -0.12
C PRO A 68 3.26 -9.12 0.20
N ASN A 69 3.38 -8.61 1.43
CA ASN A 69 2.70 -7.44 1.97
C ASN A 69 2.96 -6.11 1.23
N ASP A 70 3.85 -6.08 0.24
CA ASP A 70 4.20 -4.86 -0.50
C ASP A 70 3.82 -4.86 -2.00
N SER A 71 2.97 -5.77 -2.47
CA SER A 71 2.62 -5.82 -3.91
C SER A 71 1.12 -5.83 -4.22
N VAL A 72 0.47 -4.67 -4.00
CA VAL A 72 -0.53 -4.17 -4.96
C VAL A 72 0.15 -3.14 -5.89
N ALA A 73 1.35 -3.48 -6.36
CA ALA A 73 2.01 -2.81 -7.47
C ALA A 73 1.99 -3.77 -8.66
N VAL A 74 0.90 -3.67 -9.43
CA VAL A 74 0.83 -3.93 -10.87
C VAL A 74 1.87 -4.94 -11.38
N MET A 75 1.54 -6.23 -11.37
CA MET A 75 2.09 -7.18 -12.35
C MET A 75 1.55 -6.80 -13.74
N GLY A 76 2.15 -5.77 -14.31
CA GLY A 76 2.04 -5.40 -15.72
C GLY A 76 3.37 -5.76 -16.38
N ASN A 77 3.39 -6.92 -17.03
CA ASN A 77 4.37 -7.37 -18.03
C ASN A 77 5.86 -7.16 -17.68
N SER A 78 6.47 -8.22 -17.17
CA SER A 78 7.89 -8.48 -17.38
C SER A 78 8.13 -8.70 -18.87
N ASP A 79 8.62 -7.67 -19.56
CA ASP A 79 9.36 -7.86 -20.82
C ASP A 79 10.83 -7.51 -20.61
N ASN A 80 11.66 -8.33 -21.25
CA ASN A 80 13.08 -8.52 -21.06
C ASN A 80 13.88 -7.29 -21.49
N GLY A 81 14.82 -6.83 -20.66
CA GLY A 81 15.80 -5.83 -21.09
C GLY A 81 16.62 -5.24 -19.95
N GLN A 82 17.85 -5.72 -19.82
CA GLN A 82 18.94 -5.15 -19.02
C GLN A 82 19.00 -3.60 -19.14
N ASP A 83 19.29 -2.91 -18.03
CA ASP A 83 19.78 -1.52 -17.92
C ASP A 83 18.78 -0.33 -17.99
N SER A 84 17.62 -0.42 -17.34
CA SER A 84 16.77 0.76 -17.05
C SER A 84 16.04 0.72 -15.70
N SER A 85 16.49 -0.08 -14.74
CA SER A 85 15.71 -0.36 -13.52
C SER A 85 15.87 0.65 -12.37
N ASN A 86 16.80 1.61 -12.47
CA ASN A 86 17.14 2.51 -11.35
C ASN A 86 16.52 3.91 -11.42
N ASP A 87 15.77 4.22 -12.47
CA ASP A 87 15.09 5.51 -12.62
C ASP A 87 13.58 5.35 -12.44
N LYS A 88 13.18 4.94 -11.23
CA LYS A 88 11.77 4.74 -10.87
C LYS A 88 11.45 5.47 -9.59
N VAL A 89 10.24 6.01 -9.53
CA VAL A 89 9.67 6.56 -8.30
C VAL A 89 9.12 5.41 -7.46
N THR A 90 9.45 5.40 -6.17
CA THR A 90 8.87 4.47 -5.21
C THR A 90 7.57 5.06 -4.66
N ILE A 91 6.47 4.34 -4.81
CA ILE A 91 5.19 4.65 -4.16
C ILE A 91 5.01 3.63 -3.03
N SER A 92 4.77 4.11 -1.82
CA SER A 92 4.66 3.25 -0.64
C SER A 92 3.66 3.84 0.35
N THR A 93 3.23 3.01 1.29
CA THR A 93 2.50 3.47 2.47
C THR A 93 3.48 3.96 3.54
N ILE A 94 3.03 4.82 4.45
CA ILE A 94 3.86 5.27 5.59
C ILE A 94 4.35 4.08 6.44
N HIS A 95 3.52 3.06 6.59
CA HIS A 95 3.83 1.86 7.36
C HIS A 95 4.97 1.05 6.71
N SER A 96 4.87 0.78 5.42
CA SER A 96 5.89 0.03 4.66
C SER A 96 7.20 0.80 4.54
N ALA A 97 7.17 2.14 4.61
CA ALA A 97 8.36 2.98 4.61
C ALA A 97 9.18 2.91 5.92
N LYS A 98 8.74 2.17 6.94
CA LYS A 98 9.43 2.11 8.23
C LYS A 98 10.83 1.47 8.09
N GLY A 99 11.87 2.21 8.45
CA GLY A 99 13.27 1.75 8.38
C GLY A 99 13.95 2.01 7.02
N LEU A 100 13.22 2.55 6.05
CA LEU A 100 13.74 2.98 4.76
C LEU A 100 13.96 4.50 4.75
N GLU A 101 14.83 4.98 3.87
CA GLU A 101 15.11 6.41 3.73
C GLU A 101 15.47 6.77 2.28
N TRP A 102 15.04 7.95 1.84
CA TRP A 102 15.29 8.45 0.48
C TRP A 102 15.85 9.88 0.51
N PRO A 103 16.61 10.30 -0.51
CA PRO A 103 17.04 11.70 -0.63
C PRO A 103 15.86 12.67 -0.57
N VAL A 104 14.83 12.39 -1.37
CA VAL A 104 13.63 13.22 -1.51
C VAL A 104 12.39 12.40 -1.20
N VAL A 105 11.50 12.93 -0.37
CA VAL A 105 10.22 12.29 -0.03
C VAL A 105 9.08 13.29 -0.24
N PHE A 106 8.01 12.80 -0.86
CA PHE A 106 6.73 13.50 -0.96
C PHE A 106 5.72 12.81 -0.05
N VAL A 107 5.16 13.55 0.91
CA VAL A 107 4.01 13.11 1.70
C VAL A 107 2.78 13.83 1.15
N ASN A 108 1.86 13.07 0.58
CA ASN A 108 0.66 13.58 -0.06
C ASN A 108 -0.58 13.42 0.81
N SER A 109 -1.67 14.05 0.37
CA SER A 109 -3.01 13.93 0.96
C SER A 109 -3.04 14.28 2.46
N LEU A 110 -2.25 15.27 2.87
CA LEU A 110 -2.26 15.78 4.24
C LEU A 110 -3.50 16.64 4.48
N VAL A 111 -4.62 15.95 4.73
CA VAL A 111 -5.95 16.51 4.94
C VAL A 111 -6.53 15.87 6.19
N ASP A 112 -7.15 16.68 7.06
CA ASP A 112 -7.84 16.18 8.25
C ASP A 112 -8.97 15.24 7.82
N GLY A 113 -8.96 14.00 8.33
CA GLY A 113 -9.87 12.93 7.92
C GLY A 113 -9.21 11.86 7.03
N ILE A 114 -8.08 12.19 6.39
CA ILE A 114 -7.22 11.26 5.66
C ILE A 114 -5.94 10.99 6.45
N THR A 115 -5.19 12.04 6.79
CA THR A 115 -3.98 11.99 7.62
C THR A 115 -3.98 13.21 8.53
N PRO A 116 -4.46 13.11 9.79
CA PRO A 116 -4.91 11.90 10.47
C PRO A 116 -6.21 11.33 9.93
N HIS A 117 -6.35 10.00 9.97
CA HIS A 117 -7.56 9.32 9.52
C HIS A 117 -8.80 9.70 10.36
N HIS A 118 -9.98 9.83 9.75
CA HIS A 118 -11.18 10.32 10.44
C HIS A 118 -11.54 9.58 11.75
N ARG A 119 -11.21 8.28 11.83
CA ARG A 119 -11.49 7.44 13.02
C ARG A 119 -10.63 7.79 14.24
N SER A 120 -9.52 8.48 14.06
CA SER A 120 -8.63 8.87 15.16
C SER A 120 -8.89 10.28 15.67
N LEU A 121 -9.73 11.07 15.00
CA LEU A 121 -9.89 12.50 15.31
C LEU A 121 -10.48 12.77 16.70
N ASP A 122 -11.31 11.85 17.20
CA ASP A 122 -12.05 11.99 18.46
C ASP A 122 -11.39 11.22 19.63
N ASP A 123 -10.31 10.47 19.37
CA ASP A 123 -9.57 9.70 20.36
C ASP A 123 -8.12 10.20 20.44
N PHE A 124 -7.75 10.68 21.62
CA PHE A 124 -6.41 11.22 21.87
C PHE A 124 -5.30 10.19 21.62
N GLU A 125 -5.48 8.95 22.08
CA GLU A 125 -4.44 7.92 21.91
C GLU A 125 -4.29 7.53 20.43
N ALA A 126 -5.40 7.35 19.72
CA ALA A 126 -5.38 7.07 18.29
C ALA A 126 -4.78 8.23 17.48
N LEU A 127 -5.06 9.48 17.87
CA LEU A 127 -4.49 10.65 17.21
C LEU A 127 -2.97 10.74 17.39
N GLU A 128 -2.48 10.41 18.58
CA GLU A 128 -1.03 10.35 18.84
C GLU A 128 -0.33 9.23 18.06
N GLU A 129 -1.00 8.10 17.82
CA GLU A 129 -0.45 7.07 16.91
C GLU A 129 -0.37 7.56 15.46
N GLU A 130 -1.38 8.27 14.96
CA GLU A 130 -1.33 8.89 13.63
C GLU A 130 -0.24 9.98 13.55
N ARG A 131 -0.01 10.72 14.64
CA ARG A 131 1.09 11.68 14.73
C ARG A 131 2.45 10.99 14.63
N LYS A 132 2.62 9.84 15.29
CA LYS A 132 3.85 9.03 15.16
C LYS A 132 4.03 8.54 13.73
N LEU A 133 2.95 8.16 13.04
CA LEU A 133 3.02 7.80 11.61
C LEU A 133 3.44 8.99 10.75
N PHE A 134 2.87 10.17 10.96
CA PHE A 134 3.31 11.37 10.26
C PHE A 134 4.80 11.69 10.51
N TYR A 135 5.26 11.58 11.75
CA TYR A 135 6.68 11.72 12.09
C TYR A 135 7.56 10.69 11.36
N VAL A 136 7.11 9.43 11.28
CA VAL A 136 7.79 8.39 10.49
C VAL A 136 7.90 8.83 9.04
N ALA A 137 6.83 9.29 8.40
CA ALA A 137 6.84 9.77 7.02
C ALA A 137 7.85 10.91 6.81
N CYS A 138 7.83 11.92 7.69
CA CYS A 138 8.75 13.07 7.62
C CYS A 138 10.21 12.65 7.76
N SER A 139 10.51 11.74 8.70
CA SER A 139 11.87 11.25 8.95
C SER A 139 12.40 10.28 7.89
N ARG A 140 11.63 9.94 6.85
CA ARG A 140 12.15 9.15 5.71
C ARG A 140 13.00 10.01 4.76
N ALA A 141 12.84 11.33 4.80
CA ALA A 141 13.57 12.26 3.95
C ALA A 141 14.98 12.53 4.50
N LYS A 142 16.00 12.39 3.65
CA LYS A 142 17.39 12.74 3.99
C LYS A 142 17.73 14.19 3.68
N THR A 143 17.25 14.72 2.55
CA THR A 143 17.63 16.05 2.08
C THR A 143 16.44 16.96 1.83
N GLN A 144 15.36 16.47 1.23
CA GLN A 144 14.18 17.27 0.92
C GLN A 144 12.89 16.54 1.28
N LEU A 145 12.01 17.25 1.97
CA LEU A 145 10.68 16.79 2.34
C LEU A 145 9.65 17.73 1.74
N TYR A 146 8.76 17.19 0.92
CA TYR A 146 7.64 17.92 0.35
C TYR A 146 6.35 17.42 0.98
N LEU A 147 5.62 18.33 1.61
CA LEU A 147 4.33 18.06 2.24
C LEU A 147 3.24 18.70 1.39
N THR A 148 2.28 17.92 0.92
CA THR A 148 1.22 18.42 0.04
C THR A 148 -0.17 18.17 0.61
N ALA A 149 -0.96 19.25 0.66
CA ALA A 149 -2.35 19.26 1.07
C ALA A 149 -3.20 19.85 -0.06
N PRO A 150 -4.10 19.07 -0.69
CA PRO A 150 -5.03 19.63 -1.66
C PRO A 150 -6.07 20.52 -0.96
N ASN A 151 -6.54 21.55 -1.67
CA ASN A 151 -7.64 22.41 -1.18
C ASN A 151 -8.94 21.64 -0.98
N TYR A 152 -9.10 20.53 -1.69
CA TYR A 152 -10.26 19.66 -1.62
C TYR A 152 -9.85 18.21 -1.87
N PHE A 153 -10.37 17.30 -1.04
CA PHE A 153 -10.21 15.86 -1.20
C PHE A 153 -11.56 15.15 -1.10
N SER A 154 -11.86 14.34 -2.12
CA SER A 154 -13.05 13.48 -2.17
C SER A 154 -12.66 12.04 -1.97
N SER A 155 -13.31 11.35 -1.05
CA SER A 155 -13.17 9.90 -0.89
C SER A 155 -14.53 9.24 -0.60
N TYR A 156 -14.55 7.91 -0.57
CA TYR A 156 -15.75 7.16 -0.18
C TYR A 156 -16.25 7.56 1.23
N SER A 157 -15.33 7.97 2.11
CA SER A 157 -15.63 8.36 3.48
C SER A 157 -16.19 9.79 3.61
N GLY A 158 -16.21 10.57 2.52
CA GLY A 158 -16.81 11.89 2.49
C GLY A 158 -15.97 12.97 1.80
N TYR A 159 -16.32 14.21 2.12
CA TYR A 159 -15.73 15.44 1.58
C TYR A 159 -14.84 16.07 2.64
N PHE A 160 -13.58 16.35 2.31
CA PHE A 160 -12.61 16.95 3.23
C PHE A 160 -11.95 18.18 2.59
N ASP A 161 -11.98 19.29 3.30
CA ASP A 161 -11.49 20.61 2.85
C ASP A 161 -10.49 21.26 3.82
N LYS A 162 -10.18 20.58 4.93
CA LYS A 162 -9.24 21.08 5.94
C LYS A 162 -7.87 20.43 5.74
N PRO A 163 -6.80 21.21 5.54
CA PRO A 163 -5.45 20.69 5.63
C PRO A 163 -5.23 19.94 6.94
N SER A 164 -4.33 18.96 6.91
CA SER A 164 -3.96 18.18 8.10
C SER A 164 -3.50 19.10 9.22
N ARG A 165 -4.05 18.88 10.42
CA ARG A 165 -3.60 19.57 11.64
C ARG A 165 -2.11 19.40 11.92
N PHE A 166 -1.50 18.30 11.46
CA PHE A 166 -0.07 18.04 11.65
C PHE A 166 0.81 19.04 10.90
N ILE A 167 0.32 19.65 9.81
CA ILE A 167 1.05 20.72 9.11
C ILE A 167 1.11 21.98 9.99
N ALA A 168 0.02 22.30 10.68
CA ALA A 168 -0.07 23.50 11.52
C ALA A 168 0.83 23.45 12.76
N GLU A 169 1.33 22.27 13.12
CA GLU A 169 2.25 22.06 14.23
C GLU A 169 3.72 22.28 13.84
N LEU A 170 4.01 22.36 12.54
CA LEU A 170 5.36 22.65 12.05
C LEU A 170 5.71 24.13 12.31
N SER A 171 6.95 24.38 12.71
CA SER A 171 7.46 25.72 12.91
C SER A 171 7.40 26.50 11.59
N ALA A 172 6.73 27.66 11.59
CA ALA A 172 6.62 28.50 10.39
C ALA A 172 7.99 28.96 9.85
N ASP A 173 9.00 29.06 10.71
CA ASP A 173 10.37 29.44 10.35
C ASP A 173 11.13 28.34 9.60
N GLU A 174 10.65 27.09 9.64
CA GLU A 174 11.32 25.92 9.05
C GLU A 174 10.64 25.43 7.77
N VAL A 175 9.52 26.05 7.36
CA VAL A 175 8.70 25.59 6.24
C VAL A 175 8.53 26.70 5.20
N THR A 176 8.86 26.40 3.94
CA THR A 176 8.48 27.25 2.81
C THR A 176 7.12 26.81 2.29
N VAL A 177 6.14 27.70 2.33
CA VAL A 177 4.77 27.40 1.88
C VAL A 177 4.56 27.95 0.48
N GLU A 178 4.33 27.06 -0.48
CA GLU A 178 3.93 27.41 -1.83
C GLU A 178 2.47 27.00 -2.07
N THR A 179 1.63 27.96 -2.43
CA THR A 179 0.23 27.67 -2.82
C THR A 179 0.10 27.80 -4.34
N THR A 180 0.14 26.67 -5.04
CA THR A 180 -0.15 26.64 -6.47
C THR A 180 -1.65 26.61 -6.70
N ARG A 181 -2.24 27.77 -6.98
CA ARG A 181 -3.58 27.83 -7.55
C ARG A 181 -3.45 27.57 -9.05
N ARG A 182 -3.84 26.38 -9.51
CA ARG A 182 -3.97 26.14 -10.94
C ARG A 182 -5.11 27.03 -11.43
N THR A 183 -4.77 28.15 -12.07
CA THR A 183 -5.73 28.85 -12.93
C THR A 183 -6.13 27.81 -13.96
N MET A 184 -7.42 27.46 -14.04
CA MET A 184 -7.87 26.57 -15.11
C MET A 184 -7.50 27.27 -16.42
N ILE A 185 -6.51 26.72 -17.11
CA ILE A 185 -6.26 27.06 -18.51
C ILE A 185 -7.41 26.34 -19.24
N GLU A 186 -8.36 27.14 -19.75
CA GLU A 186 -9.40 26.69 -20.67
C GLU A 186 -8.77 26.28 -22.01
N ASP A 187 -7.95 25.24 -22.04
CA ASP A 187 -7.58 24.50 -23.25
C ASP A 187 -6.55 23.44 -22.86
N ASP A 188 -7.04 22.23 -22.65
CA ASP A 188 -6.33 21.01 -23.03
C ASP A 188 -7.34 19.89 -22.82
N ASP A 189 -7.99 19.49 -23.92
CA ASP A 189 -8.74 18.23 -23.96
C ASP A 189 -7.86 17.14 -23.36
N PRO A 190 -8.32 16.38 -22.36
CA PRO A 190 -7.52 15.37 -21.72
C PRO A 190 -7.15 14.33 -22.76
N ILE A 191 -5.87 14.28 -23.06
CA ILE A 191 -5.31 13.28 -23.92
C ILE A 191 -5.26 11.97 -23.14
N TRP A 192 -6.21 11.09 -23.44
CA TRP A 192 -6.21 9.70 -23.00
C TRP A 192 -5.42 8.86 -24.01
N TRP A 193 -4.11 8.76 -23.81
CA TRP A 193 -3.32 7.65 -24.35
C TRP A 193 -2.71 6.84 -23.22
#